data_AF-A0A8T4LZ42-F1
#
_entry.id   AF-A0A8T4LZ42-F1
#
_cell.length_a   1.000
_cell.length_b   1.000
_cell.length_c   1.000
_cell.angle_alpha   90.00
_cell.angle_beta   90.00
_cell.angle_gamma   90.00
#
_symmetry.space_group_name_H-M   'P 1'
#
loop_
_entity.id
_entity.type
_entity.pdbx_description
1 polymer ?
#
loop_
_entity_poly.entity_id
_entity_poly.type
_entity_poly.pdbx_seq_one_letter_code
_entity_poly.pdbx_strand_id
1 'polypeptide(L)'
;MANGNNARTQISYEAAVYKEQLRLLQKEVDRINLTTIDLSNAVTTAQQVKQEDVLSPIGGGAFLKASVYNTNILVPVGANYLVEMDKESAVTEMNKRIEATKKAVEKLSEEFQKVSIKLRELNAQLREIQTQDAINKRVDENIGEDYV
;
A
#
# COMPACT_ATOMS: atom_id res chain seq x y z
N MET A 1 -31.73 -8.45 -26.56
CA MET A 1 -30.64 -7.46 -26.54
C MET A 1 -30.49 -6.66 -25.22
N ALA A 2 -31.47 -6.65 -24.29
CA ALA A 2 -31.37 -5.88 -23.03
C ALA A 2 -30.52 -6.54 -21.91
N ASN A 3 -30.45 -7.88 -21.85
CA ASN A 3 -29.78 -8.60 -20.75
C ASN A 3 -28.25 -8.57 -20.83
N GLY A 4 -27.66 -8.59 -22.04
CA GLY A 4 -26.21 -8.55 -22.25
C GLY A 4 -25.58 -7.20 -21.91
N ASN A 5 -26.26 -6.09 -22.22
CA ASN A 5 -25.80 -4.73 -21.89
C ASN A 5 -25.78 -4.48 -20.37
N ASN A 6 -26.73 -5.04 -19.62
CA ASN A 6 -26.77 -4.94 -18.16
C ASN A 6 -25.62 -5.72 -17.51
N ALA A 7 -25.36 -6.96 -17.95
CA ALA A 7 -24.25 -7.78 -17.44
C ALA A 7 -22.88 -7.14 -17.71
N ARG A 8 -22.65 -6.60 -18.91
CA ARG A 8 -21.41 -5.89 -19.27
C ARG A 8 -21.18 -4.67 -18.37
N THR A 9 -22.23 -3.91 -18.10
CA THR A 9 -22.17 -2.70 -17.27
C THR A 9 -21.83 -3.06 -15.82
N GLN A 10 -22.45 -4.11 -15.28
CA GLN A 10 -22.18 -4.61 -13.93
C GLN A 10 -20.73 -5.09 -13.76
N ILE A 11 -20.23 -5.92 -14.68
CA ILE A 11 -18.83 -6.41 -14.63
C ILE A 11 -17.84 -5.25 -14.75
N SER A 12 -18.12 -4.27 -15.60
CA SER A 12 -17.27 -3.08 -15.76
C SER A 12 -17.21 -2.25 -14.47
N TYR A 13 -18.35 -2.10 -13.79
CA TYR A 13 -18.41 -1.41 -12.50
C TYR A 13 -17.63 -2.18 -11.42
N GLU A 14 -17.84 -3.49 -11.32
CA GLU A 14 -17.13 -4.34 -10.35
C GLU A 14 -15.60 -4.30 -10.58
N ALA A 15 -15.15 -4.38 -11.84
CA ALA A 15 -13.74 -4.25 -12.19
C ALA A 15 -13.15 -2.87 -11.79
N ALA A 16 -13.93 -1.79 -11.93
CA ALA A 16 -13.51 -0.46 -11.50
C ALA A 16 -13.33 -0.38 -9.97
N VAL A 17 -14.22 -0.99 -9.20
CA VAL A 17 -14.12 -1.08 -7.73
C VAL A 17 -12.86 -1.85 -7.32
N TYR A 18 -12.63 -3.03 -7.89
CA TYR A 18 -11.42 -3.81 -7.59
C TYR A 18 -10.12 -3.10 -7.98
N LYS A 19 -10.12 -2.37 -9.10
CA LYS A 19 -8.97 -1.55 -9.51
C LYS A 19 -8.67 -0.45 -8.47
N GLU A 20 -9.70 0.20 -7.94
CA GLU A 20 -9.53 1.20 -6.89
C GLU A 20 -9.04 0.57 -5.58
N GLN A 21 -9.55 -0.61 -5.23
CA GLN A 21 -9.06 -1.37 -4.07
C GLN A 21 -7.56 -1.69 -4.19
N LEU A 22 -7.09 -2.14 -5.36
CA LEU A 22 -5.65 -2.36 -5.60
C LEU A 22 -4.82 -1.09 -5.40
N ARG A 23 -5.33 0.05 -5.88
CA ARG A 23 -4.66 1.36 -5.72
C ARG A 23 -4.54 1.75 -4.25
N LEU A 24 -5.58 1.51 -3.45
CA LEU A 24 -5.58 1.77 -2.02
C LEU A 24 -4.62 0.83 -1.27
N LEU A 25 -4.62 -0.45 -1.60
CA LEU A 25 -3.69 -1.43 -1.02
C LEU A 25 -2.23 -1.07 -1.32
N GLN A 26 -1.91 -0.68 -2.56
CA GLN A 26 -0.55 -0.24 -2.91
C GLN A 26 -0.13 1.00 -2.11
N LYS A 27 -1.01 2.00 -2.01
CA LYS A 27 -0.74 3.22 -1.23
C LYS A 27 -0.49 2.90 0.24
N GLU A 28 -1.21 1.93 0.80
CA GLU A 28 -1.03 1.49 2.17
C GLU A 28 0.32 0.79 2.38
N VAL A 29 0.72 -0.10 1.46
CA VAL A 29 2.05 -0.73 1.46
C VAL A 29 3.16 0.33 1.41
N ASP A 30 3.05 1.30 0.52
CA ASP A 30 4.03 2.38 0.40
C ASP A 30 4.15 3.20 1.69
N ARG A 31 3.00 3.51 2.33
CA ARG A 31 2.97 4.21 3.63
C ARG A 31 3.69 3.42 4.72
N ILE A 32 3.42 2.11 4.83
CA ILE A 32 4.05 1.25 5.85
C ILE A 32 5.55 1.09 5.59
N ASN A 33 5.97 1.03 4.32
CA ASN A 33 7.39 1.00 3.96
C ASN A 33 8.11 2.28 4.40
N LEU A 34 7.51 3.46 4.21
CA LEU A 34 8.07 4.72 4.72
C LEU A 34 8.21 4.71 6.23
N THR A 35 7.21 4.20 6.96
CA THR A 35 7.29 4.01 8.43
C THR A 35 8.42 3.06 8.82
N THR A 36 8.63 1.99 8.06
CA THR A 36 9.70 1.02 8.31
C THR A 36 11.08 1.63 8.13
N ILE A 37 11.26 2.46 7.10
CA ILE A 37 12.50 3.21 6.86
C ILE A 37 12.77 4.20 7.99
N ASP A 38 11.75 4.95 8.41
CA ASP A 38 11.87 5.91 9.52
C ASP A 38 12.29 5.23 10.83
N LEU A 39 11.64 4.11 11.18
CA LEU A 39 12.02 3.30 12.35
C LEU A 39 13.45 2.75 12.23
N SER A 40 13.86 2.30 11.05
CA SER A 40 15.21 1.76 10.82
C SER A 40 16.30 2.82 10.97
N ASN A 41 16.01 4.05 10.51
CA ASN A 41 16.89 5.20 10.71
C ASN A 41 16.99 5.55 12.20
N ALA A 42 15.84 5.57 12.90
CA ALA A 42 15.80 5.83 14.34
C ALA A 42 16.60 4.79 15.14
N VAL A 43 16.50 3.49 14.79
CA VAL A 43 17.32 2.42 15.39
C VAL A 43 18.81 2.67 15.15
N THR A 44 19.20 3.04 13.93
CA THR A 44 20.60 3.33 13.59
C THR A 44 21.14 4.49 14.43
N THR A 45 20.39 5.59 14.51
CA THR A 45 20.74 6.75 15.35
C THR A 45 20.81 6.37 16.83
N ALA A 46 19.82 5.63 17.35
CA ALA A 46 19.79 5.16 18.72
C ALA A 46 21.01 4.30 19.06
N GLN A 47 21.45 3.43 18.15
CA GLN A 47 22.64 2.60 18.33
C GLN A 47 23.94 3.41 18.36
N GLN A 48 23.99 4.55 17.68
CA GLN A 48 25.19 5.38 17.58
C GLN A 48 25.25 6.51 18.60
N VAL A 49 24.10 6.93 19.16
CA VAL A 49 24.03 8.06 20.08
C VAL A 49 24.92 7.87 21.30
N LYS A 50 25.61 8.95 21.67
CA LYS A 50 26.50 9.10 22.83
C LYS A 50 26.24 10.45 23.50
N GLN A 51 26.77 10.64 24.69
CA GLN A 51 26.77 11.94 25.37
C GLN A 51 27.82 12.84 24.72
N GLU A 52 27.42 13.60 23.71
CA GLU A 52 28.29 14.47 22.93
C GLU A 52 27.55 15.73 22.42
N ASP A 53 28.31 16.71 21.95
CA ASP A 53 27.76 17.88 21.26
C ASP A 53 27.22 17.47 19.88
N VAL A 54 25.99 17.90 19.58
CA VAL A 54 25.28 17.57 18.33
C VAL A 54 24.69 18.82 17.69
N LEU A 55 24.41 18.73 16.38
CA LEU A 55 23.62 19.73 15.65
C LEU A 55 22.20 19.20 15.47
N SER A 56 21.23 19.87 16.10
CA SER A 56 19.81 19.53 15.99
C SER A 56 19.16 20.37 14.89
N PRO A 57 18.58 19.76 13.84
CA PRO A 57 17.90 20.51 12.79
C PRO A 57 16.61 21.14 13.33
N ILE A 58 16.39 22.42 13.05
CA ILE A 58 15.17 23.16 13.45
C ILE A 58 14.29 23.59 12.27
N GLY A 59 14.69 23.21 11.03
CA GLY A 59 13.96 23.51 9.79
C GLY A 59 14.61 24.61 8.95
N GLY A 60 14.19 24.74 7.68
CA GLY A 60 14.68 25.78 6.76
C GLY A 60 16.19 25.71 6.44
N GLY A 61 16.83 24.55 6.68
CA GLY A 61 18.28 24.40 6.57
C GLY A 61 19.07 24.94 7.78
N ALA A 62 18.40 25.38 8.84
CA ALA A 62 19.02 25.86 10.07
C ALA A 62 19.23 24.75 11.11
N PHE A 63 20.27 24.91 11.92
CA PHE A 63 20.69 23.97 12.96
C PHE A 63 20.94 24.68 14.29
N LEU A 64 20.53 24.04 15.39
CA LEU A 64 20.82 24.43 16.77
C LEU A 64 21.99 23.59 17.29
N LYS A 65 22.98 24.23 17.91
CA LYS A 65 24.01 23.51 18.67
C LYS A 65 23.41 23.04 20.00
N ALA A 66 23.50 21.75 20.29
CA ALA A 66 22.99 21.11 21.50
C ALA A 66 24.00 20.11 22.06
N SER A 67 23.77 19.62 23.27
CA SER A 67 24.58 18.56 23.89
C SER A 67 23.67 17.49 24.46
N VAL A 68 24.01 16.23 24.22
CA VAL A 68 23.21 15.08 24.65
C VAL A 68 23.52 14.76 26.12
N TYR A 69 22.57 15.09 27.01
CA TYR A 69 22.73 14.92 28.45
C TYR A 69 22.63 13.45 28.92
N ASN A 70 21.76 12.66 28.28
CA ASN A 70 21.63 11.22 28.50
C ASN A 70 21.28 10.53 27.17
N THR A 71 21.47 9.21 27.13
CA THR A 71 21.16 8.37 25.96
C THR A 71 19.86 7.59 26.11
N ASN A 72 19.03 7.95 27.09
CA ASN A 72 17.70 7.37 27.22
C ASN A 72 16.80 7.94 26.13
N ILE A 73 15.88 7.13 25.65
CA ILE A 73 15.06 7.43 24.48
C ILE A 73 13.60 7.40 24.88
N LEU A 74 12.88 8.46 24.55
CA LEU A 74 11.43 8.50 24.69
C LEU A 74 10.79 7.78 23.51
N VAL A 75 10.21 6.61 23.76
CA VAL A 75 9.59 5.78 22.73
C VAL A 75 8.06 5.88 22.85
N PRO A 76 7.32 6.20 21.77
CA PRO A 76 5.86 6.30 21.82
C PRO A 76 5.23 4.92 21.96
N VAL A 77 4.38 4.67 22.94
CA VAL A 77 3.71 3.36 23.12
C VAL A 77 2.24 3.33 22.69
N GLY A 78 1.77 4.43 22.06
CA GLY A 78 0.40 4.61 21.62
C GLY A 78 -0.41 5.49 22.57
N ALA A 79 -1.62 5.86 22.15
CA ALA A 79 -2.53 6.74 22.90
C ALA A 79 -1.88 8.05 23.40
N ASN A 80 -0.93 8.61 22.63
CA ASN A 80 -0.13 9.79 22.98
C ASN A 80 0.76 9.65 24.22
N TYR A 81 1.07 8.42 24.65
CA TYR A 81 2.03 8.17 25.72
C TYR A 81 3.43 7.90 25.17
N LEU A 82 4.41 8.46 25.87
CA LEU A 82 5.84 8.20 25.67
C LEU A 82 6.37 7.48 26.92
N VAL A 83 7.24 6.51 26.72
CA VAL A 83 7.96 5.82 27.80
C VAL A 83 9.44 6.08 27.62
N GLU A 84 10.10 6.50 28.70
CA GLU A 84 11.56 6.59 28.74
C GLU A 84 12.15 5.19 28.86
N MET A 85 13.02 4.85 27.90
CA MET A 85 13.69 3.56 27.84
C MET A 85 15.20 3.79 27.76
N ASP A 86 15.98 2.88 28.34
CA ASP A 86 17.39 2.81 28.00
C ASP A 86 17.56 2.47 26.50
N LYS A 87 18.78 2.69 26.00
CA LYS A 87 19.12 2.52 24.58
C LYS A 87 18.82 1.11 24.06
N GLU A 88 19.11 0.06 24.82
CA GLU A 88 18.95 -1.33 24.39
C GLU A 88 17.48 -1.72 24.35
N SER A 89 16.72 -1.32 25.37
CA SER A 89 15.28 -1.49 25.47
C SER A 89 14.55 -0.75 24.33
N ALA A 90 14.94 0.50 24.06
CA ALA A 90 14.37 1.30 22.97
C ALA A 90 14.63 0.69 21.59
N VAL A 91 15.86 0.24 21.33
CA VAL A 91 16.22 -0.44 20.08
C VAL A 91 15.43 -1.74 19.92
N THR A 92 15.28 -2.51 21.00
CA THR A 92 14.48 -3.74 21.00
C THR A 92 13.01 -3.46 20.66
N GLU A 93 12.43 -2.43 21.27
CA GLU A 93 11.04 -2.03 21.02
C GLU A 93 10.81 -1.52 19.59
N MET A 94 11.71 -0.69 19.06
CA MET A 94 11.63 -0.24 17.67
C MET A 94 11.79 -1.39 16.67
N ASN A 95 12.69 -2.36 16.94
CA ASN A 95 12.84 -3.55 16.11
C ASN A 95 11.58 -4.43 16.10
N LYS A 96 10.87 -4.56 17.22
CA LYS A 96 9.56 -5.26 17.25
C LYS A 96 8.55 -4.58 16.32
N ARG A 97 8.55 -3.25 16.25
CA ARG A 97 7.67 -2.49 15.35
C ARG A 97 8.06 -2.65 13.89
N ILE A 98 9.36 -2.65 13.58
CA ILE A 98 9.86 -2.97 12.23
C ILE A 98 9.39 -4.37 11.79
N GLU A 99 9.43 -5.35 12.69
CA GLU A 99 8.94 -6.68 12.38
C GLU A 99 7.42 -6.72 12.18
N ALA A 100 6.67 -5.95 12.98
CA ALA A 100 5.24 -5.80 12.80
C ALA A 100 4.87 -5.12 11.46
N THR A 101 5.62 -4.10 11.03
CA THR A 101 5.38 -3.44 9.74
C THR A 101 5.68 -4.37 8.57
N LYS A 102 6.76 -5.18 8.62
CA LYS A 102 7.06 -6.20 7.61
C LYS A 102 5.92 -7.21 7.47
N LYS A 103 5.43 -7.76 8.58
CA LYS A 103 4.28 -8.68 8.59
C LYS A 103 3.01 -8.03 8.03
N ALA A 104 2.80 -6.73 8.28
CA ALA A 104 1.68 -6.01 7.71
C ALA A 104 1.81 -5.89 6.17
N VAL A 105 3.00 -5.58 5.66
CA VAL A 105 3.28 -5.53 4.22
C VAL A 105 3.06 -6.89 3.56
N GLU A 106 3.50 -7.99 4.18
CA GLU A 106 3.27 -9.36 3.69
C GLU A 106 1.77 -9.63 3.53
N LYS A 107 0.97 -9.38 4.58
CA LYS A 107 -0.49 -9.58 4.54
C LYS A 107 -1.18 -8.73 3.46
N LEU A 108 -0.80 -7.45 3.35
CA LEU A 108 -1.37 -6.56 2.33
C LEU A 108 -0.96 -6.99 0.91
N SER A 109 0.23 -7.53 0.74
CA SER A 109 0.71 -8.06 -0.55
C SER A 109 -0.05 -9.32 -0.94
N GLU A 110 -0.35 -10.21 0.00
CA GLU A 110 -1.24 -11.35 -0.24
C GLU A 110 -2.66 -10.92 -0.62
N GLU A 111 -3.21 -9.92 0.07
CA GLU A 111 -4.52 -9.35 -0.27
C GLU A 111 -4.50 -8.73 -1.68
N PHE A 112 -3.46 -7.95 -1.99
CA PHE A 112 -3.26 -7.36 -3.32
C PHE A 112 -3.25 -8.43 -4.41
N GLN A 113 -2.54 -9.55 -4.18
CA GLN A 113 -2.52 -10.66 -5.14
C GLN A 113 -3.91 -11.28 -5.37
N LYS A 114 -4.69 -11.49 -4.30
CA LYS A 114 -6.06 -12.03 -4.39
C LYS A 114 -6.97 -11.09 -5.19
N VAL A 115 -6.94 -9.80 -4.86
CA VAL A 115 -7.72 -8.75 -5.54
C VAL A 115 -7.29 -8.62 -7.01
N SER A 116 -6.00 -8.75 -7.30
CA SER A 116 -5.44 -8.70 -8.66
C SER A 116 -5.89 -9.88 -9.52
N ILE A 117 -5.93 -11.09 -8.96
CA ILE A 117 -6.49 -12.27 -9.62
C ILE A 117 -7.96 -12.02 -9.98
N LYS A 118 -8.78 -11.57 -9.03
CA LYS A 118 -10.20 -11.30 -9.26
C LYS A 118 -10.43 -10.25 -10.36
N LEU A 119 -9.63 -9.18 -10.35
CA LEU A 119 -9.68 -8.16 -11.40
C LEU A 119 -9.30 -8.73 -12.78
N ARG A 120 -8.31 -9.63 -12.86
CA ARG A 120 -7.94 -10.29 -14.13
C ARG A 120 -9.06 -11.17 -14.67
N GLU A 121 -9.76 -11.90 -13.81
CA GLU A 121 -10.92 -12.72 -14.17
C GLU A 121 -12.05 -11.86 -14.74
N LEU A 122 -12.42 -10.76 -14.05
CA LEU A 122 -13.46 -9.84 -14.52
C LEU A 122 -13.11 -9.22 -15.87
N ASN A 123 -11.85 -8.83 -16.06
CA ASN A 123 -11.38 -8.30 -17.34
C ASN A 123 -11.39 -9.35 -18.46
N ALA A 124 -11.16 -10.63 -18.14
CA ALA A 124 -11.26 -11.71 -19.11
C ALA A 124 -12.72 -11.93 -19.56
N GLN A 125 -13.65 -11.97 -18.60
CA GLN A 125 -15.09 -12.06 -18.88
C GLN A 125 -15.57 -10.88 -19.73
N LEU A 126 -15.09 -9.66 -19.44
CA LEU A 126 -15.45 -8.48 -20.22
C LEU A 126 -14.99 -8.58 -21.68
N ARG A 127 -13.78 -9.09 -21.93
CA ARG A 127 -13.25 -9.32 -23.29
C ARG A 127 -14.03 -10.39 -24.06
N GLU A 128 -14.45 -11.45 -23.37
CA GLU A 128 -15.25 -12.52 -23.96
C GLU A 128 -16.62 -12.00 -24.42
N ILE A 129 -17.31 -11.24 -23.57
CA ILE A 129 -18.59 -10.60 -23.93
C ILE A 129 -18.43 -9.66 -25.13
N GLN A 130 -17.38 -8.83 -25.14
CA GLN A 130 -17.09 -7.92 -26.26
C GLN A 130 -16.84 -8.67 -27.57
N THR A 131 -16.14 -9.80 -27.51
CA THR A 131 -15.84 -10.61 -28.70
C THR A 131 -17.10 -11.28 -29.23
N GLN A 132 -17.96 -11.80 -28.34
CA GLN A 132 -19.23 -12.40 -28.73
C GLN A 132 -20.19 -11.38 -29.35
N ASP A 133 -20.28 -10.17 -28.79
CA ASP A 133 -21.07 -9.07 -29.35
C ASP A 133 -20.60 -8.71 -30.78
N ALA A 134 -19.28 -8.68 -31.00
CA ALA A 134 -18.70 -8.39 -32.31
C ALA A 134 -18.96 -9.51 -33.34
N ILE A 135 -18.94 -10.78 -32.92
CA ILE A 135 -19.27 -11.93 -33.78
C ILE A 135 -20.75 -11.91 -34.15
N ASN A 136 -21.64 -11.74 -33.17
CA ASN A 136 -23.08 -11.71 -33.41
C ASN A 136 -23.46 -10.60 -34.40
N LYS A 137 -22.87 -9.40 -34.27
CA LYS A 137 -23.10 -8.29 -35.20
C LYS A 137 -22.66 -8.62 -36.63
N ARG A 138 -21.52 -9.30 -36.82
CA ARG A 138 -21.02 -9.72 -38.15
C ARG A 138 -21.89 -10.81 -38.77
N VAL A 139 -22.43 -11.71 -37.95
CA VAL A 139 -23.34 -12.75 -38.45
C VAL A 139 -24.63 -12.09 -38.94
N ASP A 140 -25.25 -11.21 -38.15
CA ASP A 140 -26.48 -10.48 -38.53
C ASP A 140 -26.32 -9.66 -39.83
N GLU A 141 -25.15 -9.05 -40.06
CA GLU A 141 -24.84 -8.33 -41.31
C GLU A 141 -24.76 -9.26 -42.53
N ASN A 142 -24.21 -10.47 -42.39
CA ASN A 142 -24.10 -11.43 -43.50
C ASN A 142 -25.42 -12.12 -43.86
N ILE A 143 -26.31 -12.38 -42.90
CA ILE A 143 -27.65 -12.95 -43.19
C ILE A 143 -28.59 -11.94 -43.85
N GLY A 144 -28.27 -10.64 -43.82
CA GLY A 144 -29.04 -9.59 -44.50
C GLY A 144 -28.78 -9.48 -46.00
N GLU A 145 -27.64 -9.95 -46.49
CA GLU A 145 -27.28 -9.88 -47.92
C GLU A 145 -27.68 -11.12 -48.73
N ASP A 146 -27.91 -12.27 -48.09
CA ASP A 146 -28.34 -13.51 -48.78
C ASP A 146 -29.87 -13.54 -49.12
N TYR A 147 -30.62 -12.48 -48.78
CA TYR A 147 -32.07 -12.35 -49.07
C TYR A 147 -32.41 -11.15 -49.99
N VAL A 148 -31.52 -10.78 -50.91
CA VAL A 148 -31.79 -9.80 -51.99
C VAL A 148 -31.43 -10.38 -53.36
#